data_AF-A0A1U7EZP4-F1
#
_entry.id   AF-A0A1U7EZP4-F1
#
_cell.length_a   1.000
_cell.length_b   1.000
_cell.length_c   1.000
_cell.angle_alpha   90.00
_cell.angle_beta   90.00
_cell.angle_gamma   90.00
#
_symmetry.space_group_name_H-M   'P 1'
#
loop_
_entity.id
_entity.type
_entity.pdbx_description
1 polymer ?
#
loop_
_entity_poly.entity_id
_entity_poly.type
_entity_poly.pdbx_seq_one_letter_code
_entity_poly.pdbx_strand_id
1 'polypeptide(L)' 'MVETTEKDGTTWYKCEKCGMLFDNREDATQHEASCDAEEPSYIQ' A
#
# COMPACT_ATOMS: atom_id res chain seq x y z
N MET A 1 2.13 6.66 3.49
CA MET A 1 0.74 7.15 3.44
C MET A 1 0.13 6.42 2.29
N VAL A 2 -1.01 5.74 2.43
CA VAL A 2 -1.46 4.87 1.33
C VAL A 2 -1.71 5.63 0.02
N GLU A 3 -1.28 5.05 -1.09
CA GLU A 3 -1.45 5.59 -2.45
C GLU A 3 -2.81 5.13 -3.01
N THR A 4 -3.61 6.06 -3.52
CA THR A 4 -4.90 5.72 -4.18
C THR A 4 -4.66 5.44 -5.65
N THR A 5 -5.17 4.31 -6.15
CA THR A 5 -5.10 3.93 -7.58
C THR A 5 -6.46 3.45 -8.08
N GLU A 6 -6.78 3.69 -9.34
CA GLU A 6 -7.93 3.07 -9.99
C GLU A 6 -7.49 1.87 -10.82
N LYS A 7 -8.18 0.74 -10.64
CA LYS A 7 -8.01 -0.48 -11.44
C LYS A 7 -9.37 -1.05 -11.78
N ASP A 8 -9.57 -1.37 -13.05
CA ASP A 8 -10.82 -1.95 -13.55
C ASP A 8 -12.06 -1.10 -13.20
N GLY A 9 -11.89 0.23 -13.16
CA GLY A 9 -12.94 1.18 -12.79
C GLY A 9 -13.30 1.20 -11.29
N THR A 10 -12.50 0.53 -10.45
CA THR A 10 -12.65 0.51 -9.00
C THR A 10 -11.48 1.22 -8.34
N THR A 11 -11.74 1.98 -7.28
CA THR A 11 -10.69 2.59 -6.47
C THR A 11 -10.08 1.57 -5.52
N TRP A 12 -8.75 1.49 -5.52
CA TRP A 12 -7.94 0.65 -4.64
C TRP A 12 -6.95 1.53 -3.89
N TYR A 13 -6.50 1.04 -2.74
CA TYR A 13 -5.54 1.70 -1.88
C TYR A 13 -4.30 0.82 -1.76
N LYS A 14 -3.16 1.36 -2.16
CA LYS A 14 -1.88 0.66 -2.24
C LYS A 14 -0.99 1.06 -1.07
N CYS A 15 -0.44 0.07 -0.38
CA CYS A 15 0.61 0.30 0.59
C CYS A 15 1.89 0.72 -0.14
N GLU A 16 2.48 1.86 0.23
CA GLU A 16 3.71 2.36 -0.42
C GLU A 16 4.93 1.48 -0.11
N LYS A 17 4.93 0.80 1.05
CA LYS A 17 6.07 -0.01 1.50
C LYS A 17 6.18 -1.35 0.76
N CYS A 18 5.07 -2.08 0.63
CA CYS A 18 5.05 -3.44 0.08
C CYS A 18 4.36 -3.56 -1.28
N GLY A 19 3.63 -2.51 -1.72
CA GLY A 19 2.87 -2.52 -2.96
C GLY A 19 1.56 -3.30 -2.92
N MET A 20 1.12 -3.78 -1.75
CA MET A 20 -0.14 -4.52 -1.60
C MET A 20 -1.36 -3.60 -1.81
N LEU A 21 -2.39 -4.12 -2.48
CA LEU A 21 -3.64 -3.42 -2.77
C LEU A 21 -4.75 -3.83 -1.81
N PHE A 22 -5.55 -2.86 -1.40
CA PHE A 22 -6.69 -3.00 -0.51
C PHE A 22 -7.91 -2.29 -1.12
N ASP A 23 -9.10 -2.83 -0.91
CA ASP A 23 -10.36 -2.22 -1.37
C ASP A 23 -10.84 -1.09 -0.44
N ASN A 24 -10.36 -1.08 0.82
CA ASN A 24 -10.67 -0.05 1.82
C ASN A 24 -9.42 0.74 2.22
N ARG A 25 -9.60 2.05 2.38
CA ARG A 25 -8.57 2.99 2.85
C ARG A 25 -8.15 2.73 4.30
N GLU A 26 -9.10 2.38 5.16
CA GLU A 26 -8.82 2.14 6.59
C GLU A 26 -7.93 0.91 6.78
N ASP A 27 -8.26 -0.21 6.12
CA ASP A 27 -7.43 -1.42 6.09
C ASP A 27 -6.02 -1.14 5.56
N ALA A 28 -5.93 -0.44 4.42
CA ALA A 28 -4.65 -0.08 3.84
C ALA A 28 -3.79 0.76 4.81
N THR A 29 -4.42 1.73 5.49
CA THR A 29 -3.73 2.63 6.42
C THR A 29 -3.27 1.90 7.68
N GLN A 30 -4.13 1.05 8.25
CA GLN A 30 -3.78 0.24 9.41
C GLN A 30 -2.68 -0.77 9.08
N HIS A 31 -2.76 -1.40 7.90
CA HIS A 31 -1.71 -2.24 7.37
C HIS A 31 -0.40 -1.47 7.27
N GLU A 32 -0.37 -0.34 6.55
CA GLU A 32 0.87 0.44 6.34
C GLU A 32 1.54 0.87 7.64
N ALA A 33 0.74 1.24 8.65
CA ALA A 33 1.22 1.58 9.99
C ALA A 33 1.92 0.41 10.69
N SER A 34 1.48 -0.82 10.44
CA SER A 34 2.08 -2.05 10.99
C SER A 34 2.96 -2.80 9.97
N CYS A 35 3.13 -2.25 8.77
CA CYS A 35 3.81 -2.91 7.67
C CYS A 35 5.33 -2.84 7.91
N ASP A 36 5.91 -4.01 8.15
CA ASP A 36 7.34 -4.26 8.35
C ASP A 36 8.06 -4.54 7.03
N ALA A 37 7.42 -4.23 5.89
CA ALA A 37 8.13 -4.18 4.63
C ALA A 37 9.13 -3.04 4.70
N GLU A 38 10.36 -3.38 5.03
CA GLU A 38 11.52 -2.54 4.75
C GLU A 38 11.45 -2.21 3.26
N GLU A 39 11.46 -0.92 2.91
CA GLU A 39 11.72 -0.52 1.52
C GLU A 39 12.91 -1.36 1.04
N PRO A 40 12.85 -2.02 -0.12
CA PRO A 40 13.98 -2.80 -0.59
C PRO A 40 15.16 -1.85 -0.62
N SER A 41 16.03 -2.00 0.39
CA SER A 41 17.27 -1.28 0.50
C SER A 41 18.01 -1.70 -0.75
N TYR A 42 17.95 -0.85 -1.77
CA TYR A 42 18.73 -1.01 -2.98
C TYR A 42 20.17 -0.65 -2.59
N ILE A 43 20.75 -1.47 -1.70
CA ILE A 43 22.18 -1.60 -1.59
C ILE A 43 22.60 -2.35 -2.85
N GLN A 44 22.91 -1.50 -3.82
CA GLN A 44 23.60 -1.79 -5.06
C GLN A 44 24.92 -2.52 -4.82
#